data_AF-A0A956YR55-F1
#
_entry.id   AF-A0A956YR55-F1
#
_cell.length_a   1.000
_cell.length_b   1.000
_cell.length_c   1.000
_cell.angle_alpha   90.00
_cell.angle_beta   90.00
_cell.angle_gamma   90.00
#
_symmetry.space_group_name_H-M   'P 1'
#
loop_
_entity.id
_entity.type
_entity.pdbx_description
1 polymer ?
#
loop_
_entity_poly.entity_id
_entity_poly.type
_entity_poly.pdbx_seq_one_letter_code
_entity_poly.pdbx_strand_id
1 'polypeptide(L)'
;MVALRFDSMGSFALRWPSSYRAVVALGEAYVAYEGSLPPEAQLQDISLTMIEAALAEAKAAVVAAQKGERARASAGEVVQQTHQAIKPLLDRAIMQLKAQHFNHLAALEQWGLNTVMRQGKVLVRKPRTRRQWWELLQMYVAQEASLPPAEQISNPPLAVMQAHLQTLQMGLIERTGGRDQREMHVEARNTAVARLLDLLKAAAVIRLVADFNGVLTNELQLWGFQVNGRTSSGS
;
A
#
# COMPACT_ATOMS: atom_id res chain seq x y z
N MET A 1 -0.20 -26.24 13.36
CA MET A 1 1.24 -26.02 13.14
C MET A 1 1.96 -27.28 13.60
N VAL A 2 2.32 -28.17 12.67
CA VAL A 2 3.05 -29.41 13.01
C VAL A 2 4.52 -29.05 13.12
N ALA A 3 5.06 -29.06 14.34
CA ALA A 3 6.49 -28.89 14.57
C ALA A 3 7.17 -30.24 14.34
N LEU A 4 7.60 -30.50 13.11
CA LEU A 4 8.48 -31.63 12.83
C LEU A 4 9.82 -31.38 13.55
N ARG A 5 10.02 -32.09 14.66
CA ARG A 5 11.33 -32.15 15.35
C ARG A 5 12.21 -33.13 14.58
N PHE A 6 12.84 -32.65 13.51
CA PHE A 6 13.97 -33.36 12.92
C PHE A 6 15.10 -33.35 13.95
N ASP A 7 15.50 -34.55 14.35
CA ASP A 7 16.61 -34.80 15.27
C ASP A 7 16.46 -34.11 16.65
N SER A 8 15.58 -34.65 17.50
CA SER A 8 15.41 -34.13 18.88
C SER A 8 16.69 -34.25 19.73
N MET A 9 17.64 -35.10 19.35
CA MET A 9 18.92 -35.33 20.05
C MET A 9 20.12 -34.71 19.33
N GLY A 10 19.90 -34.10 18.16
CA GLY A 10 20.93 -33.58 17.26
C GLY A 10 21.63 -32.34 17.75
N SER A 11 22.85 -32.13 17.22
CA SER A 11 23.67 -30.95 17.52
C SER A 11 23.22 -29.69 16.78
N PHE A 12 22.22 -29.77 15.91
CA PHE A 12 21.80 -28.65 15.06
C PHE A 12 20.30 -28.34 15.19
N ALA A 13 19.91 -27.14 14.76
CA ALA A 13 18.52 -26.73 14.58
C ALA A 13 18.39 -25.84 13.34
N LEU A 14 17.35 -26.08 12.54
CA LEU A 14 17.06 -25.28 11.35
C LEU A 14 16.14 -24.12 11.73
N ARG A 15 16.54 -22.90 11.36
CA ARG A 15 15.77 -21.68 11.61
C ARG A 15 15.06 -21.24 10.34
N TRP A 16 13.73 -21.30 10.37
CA TRP A 16 12.91 -20.82 9.26
C TRP A 16 12.89 -19.29 9.19
N PRO A 17 12.93 -18.70 7.98
CA PRO A 17 12.80 -17.27 7.79
C PRO A 17 11.43 -16.77 8.25
N SER A 18 11.41 -15.62 8.93
CA SER A 18 10.19 -14.98 9.46
C SER A 18 9.71 -13.78 8.64
N SER A 19 10.42 -13.40 7.58
CA SER A 19 10.08 -12.27 6.74
C SER A 19 10.04 -12.68 5.26
N TYR A 20 9.16 -12.04 4.48
CA TYR A 20 9.06 -12.32 3.03
C TYR A 20 10.39 -12.11 2.30
N ARG A 21 11.21 -11.13 2.72
CA ARG A 21 12.54 -10.90 2.14
C ARG A 21 13.46 -12.09 2.38
N ALA A 22 13.47 -12.61 3.60
CA ALA A 22 14.29 -13.77 3.95
C ALA A 22 13.79 -15.05 3.26
N VAL A 23 12.47 -15.23 3.07
CA VAL A 23 11.92 -16.36 2.31
C VAL A 23 12.33 -16.29 0.84
N VAL A 24 12.21 -15.11 0.20
CA VAL A 24 12.63 -14.92 -1.19
C VAL A 24 14.14 -15.14 -1.34
N ALA A 25 14.96 -14.61 -0.43
CA ALA A 25 16.41 -14.83 -0.45
C ALA A 25 16.78 -16.32 -0.27
N LEU A 26 16.08 -17.04 0.62
CA LEU A 26 16.25 -18.48 0.75
C LEU A 26 15.87 -19.21 -0.55
N GLY A 27 14.76 -18.83 -1.19
CA GLY A 27 14.37 -19.39 -2.48
C GLY A 27 15.39 -19.13 -3.58
N GLU A 28 15.99 -17.94 -3.64
CA GLU A 28 17.07 -17.61 -4.57
C GLU A 28 18.32 -18.47 -4.34
N ALA A 29 18.76 -18.58 -3.08
CA ALA A 29 19.90 -19.40 -2.72
C ALA A 29 19.66 -20.88 -3.04
N TYR A 30 18.47 -21.38 -2.72
CA TYR A 30 18.06 -22.75 -3.03
C TYR A 30 18.10 -23.01 -4.53
N VAL A 31 17.43 -22.17 -5.34
CA VAL A 31 17.38 -22.35 -6.80
C VAL A 31 18.78 -22.28 -7.40
N ALA A 32 19.63 -21.36 -6.93
CA ALA A 32 20.99 -21.20 -7.42
C ALA A 32 21.85 -22.45 -7.15
N TYR A 33 21.79 -22.99 -5.94
CA TYR A 33 22.57 -24.17 -5.59
C TYR A 33 21.98 -25.44 -6.22
N GLU A 34 20.67 -25.66 -6.10
CA GLU A 34 19.99 -26.84 -6.66
C GLU A 34 20.17 -26.93 -8.19
N GLY A 35 20.07 -25.79 -8.89
CA GLY A 35 20.29 -25.72 -10.34
C GLY A 35 21.75 -25.90 -10.76
N SER A 36 22.70 -25.78 -9.83
CA SER A 36 24.11 -26.07 -10.09
C SER A 36 24.44 -27.56 -10.00
N LEU A 37 23.56 -28.36 -9.38
CA LEU A 37 23.73 -29.79 -9.26
C LEU A 37 23.38 -30.49 -10.59
N PRO A 38 24.06 -31.59 -10.92
CA PRO A 38 23.67 -32.40 -12.06
C PRO A 38 22.25 -32.97 -11.86
N PRO A 39 21.47 -33.22 -12.93
CA PRO A 39 20.06 -33.59 -12.82
C PRO A 39 19.78 -34.79 -11.91
N GLU A 40 20.71 -35.75 -11.85
CA GLU A 40 20.65 -36.93 -10.99
C GLU A 40 20.80 -36.63 -9.49
N ALA A 41 21.43 -35.52 -9.11
CA ALA A 41 21.61 -35.07 -7.73
C ALA A 41 20.54 -34.05 -7.28
N GLN A 42 19.70 -33.60 -8.20
CA GLN A 42 18.56 -32.75 -7.89
C GLN A 42 17.42 -33.56 -7.26
N LEU A 43 16.65 -32.90 -6.40
CA LEU A 43 15.45 -33.50 -5.82
C LEU A 43 14.41 -33.80 -6.91
N GLN A 44 13.97 -35.06 -6.96
CA GLN A 44 12.98 -35.53 -7.92
C GLN A 44 11.54 -35.29 -7.43
N ASP A 45 11.29 -35.42 -6.12
CA ASP A 45 9.96 -35.26 -5.52
C ASP A 45 9.46 -33.80 -5.53
N ILE A 46 10.40 -32.86 -5.48
CA ILE A 46 10.14 -31.41 -5.56
C ILE A 46 11.02 -30.87 -6.67
N SER A 47 10.44 -30.76 -7.87
CA SER A 47 11.19 -30.29 -9.02
C SER A 47 11.70 -28.86 -8.81
N LEU A 48 12.93 -28.60 -9.26
CA LEU A 48 13.51 -27.25 -9.28
C LEU A 48 12.57 -26.24 -9.95
N THR A 49 11.95 -26.63 -11.06
CA THR A 49 10.98 -25.81 -11.81
C THR A 49 9.77 -25.39 -10.99
N MET A 50 9.30 -26.23 -10.05
CA MET A 50 8.20 -25.87 -9.16
C MET A 50 8.60 -24.79 -8.16
N ILE A 51 9.83 -24.87 -7.62
CA ILE A 51 10.36 -23.86 -6.71
C ILE A 51 10.65 -22.56 -7.47
N GLU A 52 11.20 -22.63 -8.68
CA GLU A 52 11.41 -21.47 -9.55
C GLU A 52 10.11 -20.73 -9.86
N ALA A 53 9.04 -21.46 -10.20
CA ALA A 53 7.73 -20.87 -10.44
C ALA A 53 7.17 -20.18 -9.18
N ALA A 54 7.26 -20.83 -8.02
CA ALA A 54 6.82 -20.24 -6.75
C ALA A 54 7.67 -19.02 -6.35
N LEU A 55 8.98 -19.04 -6.64
CA LEU A 55 9.88 -17.91 -6.40
C LEU A 55 9.52 -16.73 -7.30
N ALA A 56 9.27 -16.97 -8.58
CA ALA A 56 8.83 -15.95 -9.52
C ALA A 56 7.49 -15.32 -9.09
N GLU A 57 6.53 -16.15 -8.68
CA GLU A 57 5.23 -15.70 -8.15
C GLU A 57 5.40 -14.83 -6.89
N ALA A 58 6.21 -15.29 -5.92
CA ALA A 58 6.48 -14.54 -4.70
C ALA A 58 7.17 -13.20 -4.98
N LYS A 59 8.14 -13.15 -5.88
CA LYS A 59 8.81 -11.91 -6.32
C LYS A 59 7.83 -10.93 -6.95
N ALA A 60 7.01 -11.40 -7.90
CA ALA A 60 6.00 -10.58 -8.55
C ALA A 60 5.00 -10.01 -7.54
N ALA A 61 4.53 -10.83 -6.59
CA ALA A 61 3.60 -10.39 -5.57
C ALA A 61 4.21 -9.36 -4.59
N VAL A 62 5.48 -9.51 -4.22
CA VAL A 62 6.21 -8.51 -3.41
C VAL A 62 6.30 -7.16 -4.15
N VAL A 63 6.63 -7.17 -5.44
CA VAL A 63 6.72 -5.95 -6.27
C VAL A 63 5.34 -5.29 -6.40
N ALA A 64 4.29 -6.07 -6.67
CA ALA A 64 2.93 -5.56 -6.77
C ALA A 64 2.46 -4.89 -5.47
N ALA A 65 2.71 -5.52 -4.31
CA ALA A 65 2.38 -4.94 -3.01
C ALA A 65 3.11 -3.61 -2.73
N GLN A 66 4.38 -3.49 -3.15
CA GLN A 66 5.13 -2.25 -3.03
C GLN A 66 4.60 -1.14 -3.95
N LYS A 67 4.21 -1.49 -5.18
CA LYS A 67 3.62 -0.54 -6.15
C LYS A 67 2.32 0.07 -5.61
N GLY A 68 1.46 -0.75 -5.01
CA GLY A 68 0.23 -0.29 -4.37
C GLY A 68 0.47 0.72 -3.24
N GLU A 69 1.47 0.47 -2.38
CA GLU A 69 1.80 1.41 -1.29
C GLU A 69 2.32 2.75 -1.82
N ARG A 70 3.19 2.73 -2.84
CA ARG A 70 3.70 3.96 -3.46
C ARG A 70 2.59 4.78 -4.12
N ALA A 71 1.69 4.14 -4.85
CA ALA A 71 0.55 4.81 -5.49
C ALA A 71 -0.35 5.49 -4.45
N ARG A 72 -0.66 4.79 -3.34
CA ARG A 72 -1.45 5.35 -2.24
C ARG A 72 -0.78 6.56 -1.59
N ALA A 73 0.53 6.47 -1.33
CA ALA A 73 1.30 7.57 -0.75
C ALA A 73 1.28 8.80 -1.67
N SER A 74 1.57 8.60 -2.96
CA SER A 74 1.54 9.66 -3.98
C SER A 74 0.16 10.31 -4.10
N ALA A 75 -0.93 9.54 -4.14
CA ALA A 75 -2.28 10.09 -4.19
C ALA A 75 -2.61 10.92 -2.93
N GLY A 76 -2.14 10.47 -1.75
CA GLY A 76 -2.27 11.22 -0.50
C GLY A 76 -1.58 12.59 -0.54
N GLU A 77 -0.39 12.65 -1.12
CA GLU A 77 0.36 13.90 -1.31
C GLU A 77 -0.34 14.84 -2.29
N VAL A 78 -0.83 14.34 -3.42
CA VAL A 78 -1.59 15.13 -4.41
C VAL A 78 -2.84 15.75 -3.78
N VAL A 79 -3.61 14.97 -3.02
CA VAL A 79 -4.80 15.49 -2.31
C VAL A 79 -4.41 16.58 -1.30
N GLN A 80 -3.29 16.41 -0.60
CA GLN A 80 -2.82 17.40 0.38
C GLN A 80 -2.34 18.69 -0.28
N GLN A 81 -1.55 18.60 -1.34
CA GLN A 81 -1.07 19.76 -2.10
C GLN A 81 -2.24 20.51 -2.74
N THR A 82 -3.17 19.79 -3.36
CA THR A 82 -4.37 20.39 -3.96
C THR A 82 -5.21 21.10 -2.89
N HIS A 83 -5.38 20.47 -1.72
CA HIS A 83 -6.09 21.11 -0.60
C HIS A 83 -5.40 22.41 -0.12
N GLN A 84 -4.07 22.46 -0.10
CA GLN A 84 -3.32 23.67 0.24
C GLN A 84 -3.48 24.76 -0.83
N ALA A 85 -3.52 24.38 -2.11
CA ALA A 85 -3.70 25.30 -3.23
C ALA A 85 -5.11 25.93 -3.29
N ILE A 86 -6.18 25.17 -2.99
CA ILE A 86 -7.55 25.69 -3.08
C ILE A 86 -7.90 26.69 -1.99
N LYS A 87 -7.30 26.58 -0.80
CA LYS A 87 -7.63 27.42 0.35
C LYS A 87 -7.54 28.93 0.06
N PRO A 88 -6.40 29.46 -0.44
CA PRO A 88 -6.31 30.87 -0.76
C PRO A 88 -7.26 31.30 -1.89
N LEU A 89 -7.56 30.41 -2.85
CA LEU A 89 -8.48 30.69 -3.95
C LEU A 89 -9.92 30.83 -3.44
N LEU A 90 -10.38 29.87 -2.63
CA LEU A 90 -11.69 29.92 -1.99
C LEU A 90 -11.80 31.09 -1.01
N ASP A 91 -10.75 31.42 -0.27
CA ASP A 91 -10.74 32.60 0.60
C ASP A 91 -10.97 33.91 -0.18
N ARG A 92 -10.38 34.03 -1.39
CA ARG A 92 -10.63 35.17 -2.29
C ARG A 92 -12.06 35.17 -2.82
N ALA A 93 -12.56 34.02 -3.27
CA ALA A 93 -13.94 33.87 -3.73
C ALA A 93 -14.94 34.26 -2.62
N ILE A 94 -14.74 33.76 -1.39
CA ILE A 94 -15.54 34.13 -0.22
C ILE A 94 -15.52 35.65 0.01
N MET A 95 -14.36 36.30 -0.12
CA MET A 95 -14.25 37.75 0.06
C MET A 95 -15.06 38.51 -0.98
N GLN A 96 -15.02 38.09 -2.24
CA GLN A 96 -15.79 38.72 -3.32
C GLN A 96 -17.29 38.50 -3.17
N LEU A 97 -17.71 37.27 -2.85
CA LEU A 97 -19.11 36.95 -2.57
C LEU A 97 -19.66 37.78 -1.41
N LYS A 98 -18.87 37.96 -0.35
CA LYS A 98 -19.23 38.86 0.76
C LYS A 98 -19.41 40.30 0.32
N ALA A 99 -18.58 40.79 -0.59
CA ALA A 99 -18.69 42.16 -1.11
C ALA A 99 -19.94 42.32 -1.98
N GLN A 100 -20.25 41.33 -2.83
CA GLN A 100 -21.40 41.34 -3.72
C GLN A 100 -22.75 41.14 -2.97
N HIS A 101 -22.75 40.33 -1.92
CA HIS A 101 -23.97 39.92 -1.20
C HIS A 101 -23.97 40.30 0.28
N PHE A 102 -23.34 41.42 0.65
CA PHE A 102 -23.10 41.84 2.03
C PHE A 102 -24.34 41.80 2.95
N ASN A 103 -25.53 42.10 2.40
CA ASN A 103 -26.80 42.12 3.13
C ASN A 103 -27.72 40.93 2.83
N HIS A 104 -27.30 39.97 2.02
CA HIS A 104 -28.17 38.92 1.51
C HIS A 104 -27.68 37.53 1.93
N LEU A 105 -28.06 37.14 3.15
CA LEU A 105 -27.63 35.90 3.78
C LEU A 105 -27.97 34.66 2.94
N ALA A 106 -29.21 34.59 2.45
CA ALA A 106 -29.67 33.47 1.62
C ALA A 106 -28.84 33.30 0.34
N ALA A 107 -28.40 34.42 -0.27
CA ALA A 107 -27.53 34.37 -1.44
C ALA A 107 -26.18 33.74 -1.09
N LEU A 108 -25.54 34.13 0.02
CA LEU A 108 -24.27 33.53 0.45
C LEU A 108 -24.37 32.04 0.76
N GLU A 109 -25.49 31.58 1.34
CA GLU A 109 -25.69 30.17 1.68
C GLU A 109 -25.88 29.27 0.45
N GLN A 110 -26.41 29.80 -0.66
CA GLN A 110 -26.48 29.07 -1.94
C GLN A 110 -25.09 28.68 -2.47
N TRP A 111 -24.06 29.49 -2.16
CA TRP A 111 -22.66 29.18 -2.48
C TRP A 111 -22.01 28.16 -1.53
N GLY A 112 -22.76 27.60 -0.58
CA GLY A 112 -22.25 26.66 0.42
C GLY A 112 -21.54 27.31 1.60
N LEU A 113 -21.68 28.63 1.76
CA LEU A 113 -21.11 29.36 2.88
C LEU A 113 -21.98 29.19 4.12
N ASN A 114 -21.36 28.79 5.23
CA ASN A 114 -22.05 28.76 6.51
C ASN A 114 -22.08 30.18 7.10
N THR A 115 -23.27 30.76 7.26
CA THR A 115 -23.43 32.14 7.74
C THR A 115 -24.09 32.20 9.12
N VAL A 116 -23.80 33.26 9.87
CA VAL A 116 -24.44 33.55 11.16
C VAL A 116 -24.66 35.05 11.30
N MET A 117 -25.83 35.43 11.79
CA MET A 117 -26.13 36.81 12.19
C MET A 117 -25.60 37.10 13.60
N ARG A 118 -24.78 38.15 13.76
CA ARG A 118 -24.31 38.63 15.07
C ARG A 118 -24.34 40.15 15.11
N GLN A 119 -25.03 40.74 16.10
CA GLN A 119 -25.15 42.20 16.27
C GLN A 119 -25.59 42.92 14.98
N GLY A 120 -26.56 42.35 14.26
CA GLY A 120 -27.07 42.91 13.01
C GLY A 120 -26.13 42.80 11.79
N LYS A 121 -25.01 42.07 11.90
CA LYS A 121 -24.08 41.82 10.79
C LYS A 121 -24.04 40.35 10.39
N VAL A 122 -24.00 40.08 9.09
CA VAL A 122 -23.80 38.74 8.54
C VAL A 122 -22.33 38.35 8.64
N LEU A 123 -22.03 37.24 9.30
CA LEU A 123 -20.68 36.67 9.42
C LEU A 123 -20.63 35.32 8.72
N VAL A 124 -19.69 35.15 7.78
CA VAL A 124 -19.40 33.83 7.20
C VAL A 124 -18.39 33.09 8.07
N ARG A 125 -18.74 31.89 8.50
CA ARG A 125 -17.85 30.97 9.20
C ARG A 125 -16.96 30.26 8.19
N LYS A 126 -15.64 30.39 8.37
CA LYS A 126 -14.67 29.67 7.54
C LYS A 126 -14.76 28.15 7.78
N PRO A 127 -14.58 27.33 6.74
CA PRO A 127 -14.46 25.88 6.89
C PRO A 127 -13.30 25.49 7.83
N ARG A 128 -13.55 24.56 8.73
CA ARG A 128 -12.57 24.10 9.75
C ARG A 128 -11.88 22.80 9.36
N THR A 129 -12.56 21.93 8.62
CA THR A 129 -12.04 20.61 8.24
C THR A 129 -11.76 20.53 6.74
N ARG A 130 -10.87 19.62 6.32
CA ARG A 130 -10.60 19.39 4.88
C ARG A 130 -11.87 19.05 4.11
N ARG A 131 -12.77 18.27 4.72
CA ARG A 131 -14.08 17.91 4.18
C ARG A 131 -14.96 19.14 3.94
N GLN A 132 -15.04 20.07 4.89
CA GLN A 132 -15.85 21.28 4.70
C GLN A 132 -15.30 22.19 3.60
N TRP A 133 -13.97 22.28 3.46
CA TRP A 133 -13.35 23.01 2.34
C TRP A 133 -13.66 22.37 0.99
N TRP A 134 -13.72 21.04 0.95
CA TRP A 134 -14.10 20.30 -0.24
C TRP A 134 -15.57 20.51 -0.61
N GLU A 135 -16.47 20.36 0.37
CA GLU A 135 -17.91 20.58 0.18
C GLU A 135 -18.17 21.99 -0.34
N LEU A 136 -17.46 22.98 0.22
CA LEU A 136 -17.48 24.34 -0.27
C LEU A 136 -17.00 24.46 -1.72
N LEU A 137 -15.88 23.81 -2.10
CA LEU A 137 -15.40 23.83 -3.49
C LEU A 137 -16.42 23.24 -4.46
N GLN A 138 -17.06 22.13 -4.08
CA GLN A 138 -18.10 21.50 -4.89
C GLN A 138 -19.29 22.43 -5.10
N MET A 139 -19.82 23.00 -4.02
CA MET A 139 -20.94 23.93 -4.09
C MET A 139 -20.59 25.20 -4.87
N TYR A 140 -19.39 25.75 -4.64
CA TYR A 140 -18.88 26.91 -5.37
C TYR A 140 -18.84 26.64 -6.88
N VAL A 141 -18.18 25.55 -7.31
CA VAL A 141 -18.07 25.20 -8.73
C VAL A 141 -19.45 24.96 -9.36
N ALA A 142 -20.35 24.28 -8.66
CA ALA A 142 -21.70 24.02 -9.15
C ALA A 142 -22.50 25.33 -9.34
N GLN A 143 -22.44 26.23 -8.36
CA GLN A 143 -23.13 27.51 -8.42
C GLN A 143 -22.54 28.41 -9.50
N GLU A 144 -21.21 28.55 -9.54
CA GLU A 144 -20.50 29.35 -10.54
C GLU A 144 -20.76 28.87 -11.98
N ALA A 145 -20.79 27.54 -12.19
CA ALA A 145 -21.10 26.94 -13.49
C ALA A 145 -22.57 27.11 -13.91
N SER A 146 -23.47 27.40 -12.98
CA SER A 146 -24.89 27.69 -13.27
C SER A 146 -25.13 29.12 -13.73
N LEU A 147 -24.16 30.03 -13.51
CA LEU A 147 -24.29 31.45 -13.83
C LEU A 147 -23.88 31.74 -15.29
N PRO A 148 -24.52 32.73 -15.95
CA PRO A 148 -24.03 33.27 -17.21
C PRO A 148 -22.59 33.79 -17.09
N PRO A 149 -21.74 33.71 -18.14
CA PRO A 149 -20.33 34.13 -18.06
C PRO A 149 -20.10 35.56 -17.58
N ALA A 150 -21.04 36.48 -17.83
CA ALA A 150 -20.95 37.87 -17.39
C ALA A 150 -21.15 38.06 -15.88
N GLU A 151 -21.81 37.10 -15.22
CA GLU A 151 -22.12 37.12 -13.78
C GLU A 151 -21.11 36.29 -12.97
N GLN A 152 -20.20 35.59 -13.66
CA GLN A 152 -19.20 34.76 -13.02
C GLN A 152 -18.11 35.59 -12.33
N ILE A 153 -17.61 35.06 -11.22
CA ILE A 153 -16.42 35.52 -10.54
C ILE A 153 -15.20 35.25 -11.44
N SER A 154 -14.50 36.34 -11.77
CA SER A 154 -13.33 36.28 -12.65
C SER A 154 -12.03 35.86 -11.94
N ASN A 155 -11.98 35.90 -10.61
CA ASN A 155 -10.79 35.57 -9.84
C ASN A 155 -11.13 34.95 -8.46
N PRO A 156 -11.00 33.63 -8.29
CA PRO A 156 -10.40 32.66 -9.22
C PRO A 156 -11.32 32.31 -10.41
N PRO A 157 -10.78 32.08 -11.63
CA PRO A 157 -11.58 31.61 -12.76
C PRO A 157 -12.21 30.24 -12.49
N LEU A 158 -13.45 30.03 -12.96
CA LEU A 158 -14.19 28.77 -12.83
C LEU A 158 -13.37 27.55 -13.29
N ALA A 159 -12.67 27.66 -14.43
CA ALA A 159 -11.84 26.58 -14.97
C ALA A 159 -10.74 26.12 -14.00
N VAL A 160 -10.12 27.04 -13.26
CA VAL A 160 -9.09 26.72 -12.26
C VAL A 160 -9.70 25.95 -11.08
N MET A 161 -10.88 26.39 -10.63
CA MET A 161 -11.60 25.78 -9.52
C MET A 161 -12.11 24.38 -9.89
N GLN A 162 -12.61 24.21 -11.12
CA GLN A 162 -13.00 22.92 -11.69
C GLN A 162 -11.82 21.94 -11.79
N ALA A 163 -10.67 22.39 -12.29
CA ALA A 163 -9.47 21.56 -12.38
C ALA A 163 -9.06 21.04 -11.00
N HIS A 164 -9.04 21.90 -9.98
CA HIS A 164 -8.75 21.47 -8.61
C HIS A 164 -9.78 20.50 -8.06
N LEU A 165 -11.08 20.71 -8.33
CA LEU A 165 -12.13 19.78 -7.91
C LEU A 165 -11.95 18.39 -8.55
N GLN A 166 -11.62 18.34 -9.84
CA GLN A 166 -11.35 17.09 -10.55
C GLN A 166 -10.12 16.36 -9.99
N THR A 167 -9.00 17.06 -9.77
CA THR A 167 -7.80 16.48 -9.14
C THR A 167 -8.11 15.90 -7.76
N LEU A 168 -8.90 16.63 -6.98
CA LEU A 168 -9.35 16.19 -5.67
C LEU A 168 -10.21 14.92 -5.77
N GLN A 169 -11.20 14.88 -6.67
CA GLN A 169 -12.07 13.71 -6.92
C GLN A 169 -11.26 12.48 -7.34
N MET A 170 -10.36 12.63 -8.31
CA MET A 170 -9.47 11.56 -8.74
C MET A 170 -8.61 11.04 -7.60
N GLY A 171 -7.99 11.94 -6.81
CA GLY A 171 -7.16 11.54 -5.68
C GLY A 171 -7.91 10.77 -4.59
N LEU A 172 -9.20 11.05 -4.37
CA LEU A 172 -10.03 10.24 -3.45
C LEU A 172 -10.35 8.85 -4.01
N ILE A 173 -10.67 8.77 -5.30
CA ILE A 173 -10.92 7.50 -6.00
C ILE A 173 -9.65 6.64 -5.94
N GLU A 174 -8.49 7.21 -6.30
CA GLU A 174 -7.20 6.54 -6.24
C GLU A 174 -6.81 6.12 -4.83
N ARG A 175 -7.11 6.93 -3.81
CA ARG A 175 -6.84 6.58 -2.42
C ARG A 175 -7.70 5.41 -1.94
N THR A 176 -8.95 5.35 -2.39
CA THR A 176 -9.89 4.27 -2.05
C THR A 176 -9.52 2.99 -2.80
N GLY A 177 -9.36 3.06 -4.13
CA GLY A 177 -8.90 1.95 -4.94
C GLY A 177 -7.51 1.45 -4.54
N GLY A 178 -6.62 2.35 -4.12
CA GLY A 178 -5.29 1.98 -3.61
C GLY A 178 -5.33 1.25 -2.26
N ARG A 179 -6.39 1.43 -1.46
CA ARG A 179 -6.59 0.63 -0.24
C ARG A 179 -6.98 -0.80 -0.61
N ASP A 180 -7.97 -0.97 -1.48
CA ASP A 180 -8.45 -2.29 -1.88
C ASP A 180 -7.36 -3.07 -2.62
N GLN A 181 -6.64 -2.39 -3.52
CA GLN A 181 -5.47 -2.96 -4.19
C GLN A 181 -4.37 -3.36 -3.20
N ARG A 182 -4.12 -2.57 -2.16
CA ARG A 182 -3.15 -2.93 -1.12
C ARG A 182 -3.60 -4.18 -0.37
N GLU A 183 -4.85 -4.25 0.07
CA GLU A 183 -5.36 -5.41 0.82
C GLU A 183 -5.22 -6.68 -0.04
N MET A 184 -5.67 -6.62 -1.30
CA MET A 184 -5.52 -7.70 -2.28
C MET A 184 -4.05 -8.07 -2.53
N HIS A 185 -3.15 -7.11 -2.75
CA HIS A 185 -1.74 -7.39 -3.03
C HIS A 185 -0.96 -7.88 -1.80
N VAL A 186 -1.34 -7.44 -0.60
CA VAL A 186 -0.75 -7.95 0.65
C VAL A 186 -1.16 -9.39 0.87
N GLU A 187 -2.43 -9.73 0.64
CA GLU A 187 -2.92 -11.10 0.71
C GLU A 187 -2.24 -11.99 -0.33
N ALA A 188 -2.22 -11.58 -1.60
CA ALA A 188 -1.53 -12.30 -2.67
C ALA A 188 -0.03 -12.53 -2.36
N ARG A 189 0.66 -11.52 -1.82
CA ARG A 189 2.05 -11.65 -1.38
C ARG A 189 2.17 -12.67 -0.25
N ASN A 190 1.32 -12.59 0.77
CA ASN A 190 1.39 -13.51 1.90
C ASN A 190 1.16 -14.96 1.45
N THR A 191 0.19 -15.19 0.57
CA THR A 191 -0.11 -16.50 -0.02
C THR A 191 1.06 -17.04 -0.84
N ALA A 192 1.61 -16.24 -1.77
CA ALA A 192 2.73 -16.67 -2.62
C ALA A 192 4.01 -16.95 -1.79
N VAL A 193 4.31 -16.11 -0.80
CA VAL A 193 5.45 -16.30 0.10
C VAL A 193 5.27 -17.52 0.99
N ALA A 194 4.05 -17.76 1.51
CA ALA A 194 3.77 -18.96 2.30
C ALA A 194 3.94 -20.23 1.48
N ARG A 195 3.41 -20.24 0.24
CA ARG A 195 3.58 -21.35 -0.71
C ARG A 195 5.05 -21.63 -0.99
N LEU A 196 5.85 -20.61 -1.29
CA LEU A 196 7.30 -20.76 -1.49
C LEU A 196 7.97 -21.33 -0.24
N LEU A 197 7.65 -20.81 0.94
CA LEU A 197 8.23 -21.31 2.19
C LEU A 197 7.85 -22.78 2.45
N ASP A 198 6.62 -23.19 2.17
CA ASP A 198 6.19 -24.57 2.38
C ASP A 198 6.88 -25.54 1.40
N LEU A 199 7.09 -25.13 0.15
CA LEU A 199 7.92 -25.89 -0.79
C LEU A 199 9.38 -25.99 -0.33
N LEU A 200 9.98 -24.90 0.15
CA LEU A 200 11.36 -24.90 0.68
C LEU A 200 11.49 -25.77 1.94
N LYS A 201 10.46 -25.78 2.80
CA LYS A 201 10.41 -26.67 3.95
C LYS A 201 10.36 -28.12 3.54
N ALA A 202 9.49 -28.47 2.60
CA ALA A 202 9.37 -29.81 2.10
C ALA A 202 10.67 -30.26 1.42
N ALA A 203 11.30 -29.38 0.63
CA ALA A 203 12.60 -29.65 0.01
C ALA A 203 13.70 -29.93 1.04
N ALA A 204 13.81 -29.12 2.09
CA ALA A 204 14.76 -29.35 3.18
C ALA A 204 14.54 -30.72 3.86
N VAL A 205 13.28 -31.08 4.11
CA VAL A 205 12.92 -32.36 4.72
C VAL A 205 13.30 -33.53 3.83
N ILE A 206 12.99 -33.46 2.53
CA ILE A 206 13.31 -34.52 1.59
C ILE A 206 14.83 -34.66 1.45
N ARG A 207 15.57 -33.55 1.39
CA ARG A 207 17.05 -33.55 1.41
C ARG A 207 17.59 -34.26 2.63
N LEU A 208 17.04 -33.95 3.80
CA LEU A 208 17.44 -34.58 5.05
C LEU A 208 17.25 -36.09 5.01
N VAL A 209 16.08 -36.55 4.55
CA VAL A 209 15.77 -37.98 4.50
C VAL A 209 16.60 -38.70 3.43
N ALA A 210 16.71 -38.13 2.23
CA ALA A 210 17.34 -38.76 1.07
C ALA A 210 18.88 -38.76 1.17
N ASP A 211 19.47 -37.61 1.53
CA ASP A 211 20.93 -37.41 1.43
C ASP A 211 21.62 -37.53 2.80
N PHE A 212 20.88 -37.31 3.89
CA PHE A 212 21.45 -37.21 5.25
C PHE A 212 20.83 -38.19 6.27
N ASN A 213 20.11 -39.23 5.82
CA ASN A 213 19.49 -40.24 6.67
C ASN A 213 18.61 -39.67 7.81
N GLY A 214 17.97 -38.53 7.56
CA GLY A 214 17.13 -37.80 8.51
C GLY A 214 17.89 -36.99 9.56
N VAL A 215 19.23 -36.91 9.48
CA VAL A 215 20.07 -36.18 10.44
C VAL A 215 20.30 -34.75 9.96
N LEU A 216 20.05 -33.79 10.84
CA LEU A 216 20.25 -32.38 10.51
C LEU A 216 21.75 -32.05 10.43
N THR A 217 22.20 -31.56 9.28
CA THR A 217 23.61 -31.23 9.01
C THR A 217 23.80 -29.76 8.64
N ASN A 218 25.02 -29.24 8.86
CA ASN A 218 25.43 -27.92 8.38
C ASN A 218 25.49 -27.82 6.85
N GLU A 219 25.54 -28.95 6.13
CA GLU A 219 25.58 -28.93 4.66
C GLU A 219 24.32 -28.31 4.05
N LEU A 220 23.19 -28.28 4.77
CA LEU A 220 21.99 -27.55 4.32
C LEU A 220 22.25 -26.05 4.11
N GLN A 221 23.31 -25.48 4.67
CA GLN A 221 23.71 -24.10 4.40
C GLN A 221 24.09 -23.86 2.93
N LEU A 222 24.49 -24.89 2.18
CA LEU A 222 24.78 -24.80 0.75
C LEU A 222 23.53 -24.39 -0.05
N TRP A 223 22.35 -24.83 0.39
CA TRP A 223 21.04 -24.41 -0.14
C TRP A 223 20.51 -23.11 0.49
N GLY A 224 21.32 -22.42 1.29
CA GLY A 224 20.97 -21.18 1.96
C GLY A 224 20.16 -21.33 3.25
N PHE A 225 19.91 -22.55 3.74
CA PHE A 225 19.20 -22.74 5.00
C PHE A 225 20.03 -22.26 6.19
N GLN A 226 19.39 -21.56 7.13
CA GLN A 226 20.04 -21.16 8.37
C GLN A 226 20.06 -22.34 9.36
N VAL A 227 21.23 -22.96 9.52
CA VAL A 227 21.48 -24.04 10.48
C VAL A 227 22.28 -23.48 11.66
N ASN A 228 21.73 -23.63 12.87
CA ASN A 228 22.39 -23.20 14.10
C ASN A 228 22.84 -24.42 14.91
N GLY A 229 24.05 -24.38 15.48
CA GLY A 229 24.44 -25.34 16.51
C GLY A 229 23.55 -25.19 17.74
N ARG A 230 23.10 -26.30 18.33
CA ARG A 230 22.47 -26.29 19.64
C ARG A 230 23.56 -26.03 20.67
N THR A 231 23.56 -24.84 21.25
CA THR A 231 24.28 -24.62 22.49
C THR A 231 23.65 -25.54 23.53
N SER A 232 24.39 -26.53 24.00
CA SER A 232 24.05 -27.27 25.21
C SER A 232 23.99 -26.24 26.34
N SER A 233 22.80 -25.73 26.64
CA SER A 233 22.55 -25.08 27.91
C SER A 233 22.66 -26.19 28.96
N GLY A 234 23.87 -26.38 29.47
CA GLY A 234 24.14 -27.29 30.56
C GLY A 234 23.42 -26.79 31.80
N SER A 235 22.34 -27.49 32.17
CA SER A 235 21.95 -27.92 33.51
C SER A 235 20.50 -28.37 33.50
#